data_AF-A0A7C1G754-F1
#
_entry.id   AF-A0A7C1G754-F1
#
_cell.length_a   1.000
_cell.length_b   1.000
_cell.length_c   1.000
_cell.angle_alpha   90.00
_cell.angle_beta   90.00
_cell.angle_gamma   90.00
#
_symmetry.space_group_name_H-M   'P 1'
#
loop_
_entity.id
_entity.type
_entity.pdbx_description
1 polymer ?
#
loop_
_entity_poly.entity_id
_entity_poly.type
_entity_poly.pdbx_seq_one_letter_code
_entity_poly.pdbx_strand_id
1 'polypeptide(L)'
;MSQRPGMDWSCCPQGDREVTQIALGENGRRVGLIGLRAVFDQLMLMGRRPEEVSAEELVAMMKAQKNYIPERAKAAYGAALLHEYAAYWARRSRPEK
;
A
#
# COMPACT_ATOMS: atom_id res chain seq x y z
N MET A 1 -11.49 28.80 -27.32
CA MET A 1 -11.91 27.43 -26.99
C MET A 1 -10.72 26.72 -26.34
N SER A 2 -10.61 26.82 -25.02
CA SER A 2 -9.49 26.24 -24.28
C SER A 2 -9.61 24.72 -24.26
N GLN A 3 -8.57 24.08 -24.79
CA GLN A 3 -8.41 22.64 -24.84
C GLN A 3 -8.37 22.10 -23.40
N ARG A 4 -9.31 21.21 -23.07
CA ARG A 4 -9.32 20.47 -21.81
C ARG A 4 -8.32 19.31 -21.99
N PRO A 5 -7.22 19.23 -21.24
CA PRO A 5 -6.41 18.02 -21.27
C PRO A 5 -7.24 16.89 -20.66
N GLY A 6 -7.38 15.81 -21.42
CA GLY A 6 -8.09 14.61 -21.00
C GLY A 6 -7.42 14.03 -19.75
N MET A 7 -8.16 14.01 -18.65
CA MET A 7 -7.89 13.10 -17.54
C MET A 7 -8.17 11.69 -18.04
N ASP A 8 -7.14 10.96 -18.47
CA ASP A 8 -7.20 9.52 -18.52
C ASP A 8 -7.18 9.00 -17.08
N TRP A 9 -8.37 8.77 -16.53
CA TRP A 9 -8.54 8.12 -15.24
C TRP A 9 -8.33 6.62 -15.44
N SER A 10 -7.07 6.18 -15.52
CA SER A 10 -6.70 4.83 -15.11
C SER A 10 -6.29 4.88 -13.64
N CYS A 11 -7.25 4.62 -12.77
CA CYS A 11 -7.16 4.55 -11.30
C CYS A 11 -6.33 3.35 -10.79
N CYS A 12 -5.23 3.05 -11.46
CA CYS A 12 -4.25 2.07 -11.03
C CYS A 12 -2.89 2.66 -11.36
N PRO A 13 -2.02 2.97 -10.38
CA PRO A 13 -0.63 3.21 -10.68
C PRO A 13 -0.14 2.01 -11.50
N GLN A 14 0.35 2.27 -12.71
CA GLN A 14 0.93 1.25 -13.58
C GLN A 14 1.94 0.50 -12.73
N GLY A 15 1.68 -0.80 -12.56
CA GLY A 15 2.33 -1.63 -11.55
C GLY A 15 3.84 -1.55 -11.66
N ASP A 16 4.42 -0.70 -10.82
CA ASP A 16 5.84 -0.71 -10.56
C ASP A 16 6.14 -2.09 -9.99
N ARG A 17 6.92 -2.89 -10.73
CA ARG A 17 7.29 -4.26 -10.33
C ARG A 17 8.29 -4.26 -9.17
N GLU A 18 8.36 -3.19 -8.40
CA GLU A 18 9.15 -3.12 -7.18
C GLU A 18 8.58 -4.11 -6.17
N VAL A 19 9.49 -4.96 -5.67
CA VAL A 19 9.23 -5.89 -4.59
C VAL A 19 9.73 -5.26 -3.30
N THR A 20 8.81 -4.95 -2.40
CA THR A 20 9.14 -4.45 -1.07
C THR A 20 9.05 -5.59 -0.06
N GLN A 21 10.03 -5.71 0.84
CA GLN A 21 9.99 -6.71 1.91
C GLN A 21 9.31 -6.16 3.16
N ILE A 22 8.33 -6.89 3.69
CA ILE A 22 7.70 -6.60 4.98
C ILE A 22 7.90 -7.77 5.95
N ALA A 23 7.92 -7.49 7.25
CA ALA A 23 7.97 -8.52 8.28
C ALA A 23 6.55 -8.99 8.64
N LEU A 24 6.30 -10.31 8.64
CA LEU A 24 5.05 -10.92 9.06
C LEU A 24 5.16 -11.53 10.46
N GLY A 25 4.26 -11.12 11.34
CA GLY A 25 4.11 -11.66 12.68
C GLY A 25 5.34 -11.45 13.58
N GLU A 26 5.28 -12.02 14.78
CA GLU A 26 6.35 -11.86 15.79
C GLU A 26 7.63 -12.61 15.45
N ASN A 27 7.55 -13.63 14.58
CA ASN A 27 8.70 -14.42 14.16
C ASN A 27 9.60 -13.68 13.14
N GLY A 28 9.23 -12.47 12.73
CA GLY A 28 10.03 -11.62 11.84
C GLY A 28 10.23 -12.18 10.43
N ARG A 29 9.37 -13.11 10.00
CA ARG A 29 9.47 -13.74 8.67
C ARG A 29 9.24 -12.67 7.60
N ARG A 30 10.23 -12.44 6.74
CA ARG A 30 10.11 -11.47 5.65
C ARG A 30 9.38 -12.06 4.45
N VAL A 31 8.50 -11.28 3.84
CA VAL A 31 7.83 -11.60 2.58
C VAL A 31 7.98 -10.44 1.61
N GLY A 32 8.21 -10.76 0.34
CA GLY A 32 8.18 -9.77 -0.74
C GLY A 32 6.75 -9.52 -1.20
N LEU A 33 6.38 -8.25 -1.32
CA LEU A 33 5.12 -7.80 -1.90
C LEU A 33 5.40 -6.91 -3.10
N ILE A 34 4.71 -7.18 -4.20
CA ILE A 34 4.77 -6.39 -5.43
C ILE A 34 3.83 -5.19 -5.27
N GLY A 35 4.30 -3.99 -5.65
CA GLY A 35 3.46 -2.79 -5.76
C GLY A 35 3.02 -2.20 -4.42
N LEU A 36 3.68 -2.57 -3.31
CA LEU A 36 3.36 -2.06 -1.97
C LEU A 36 3.47 -0.53 -1.91
N ARG A 37 4.60 0.00 -2.40
CA ARG A 37 4.84 1.44 -2.46
C ARG A 37 3.77 2.19 -3.24
N ALA A 38 3.40 1.68 -4.42
CA ALA A 38 2.37 2.28 -5.26
C ALA A 38 1.00 2.37 -4.55
N VAL A 39 0.63 1.35 -3.79
CA VAL A 39 -0.60 1.36 -2.98
C VAL A 39 -0.54 2.39 -1.85
N PHE A 40 0.60 2.49 -1.15
CA PHE A 40 0.77 3.49 -0.09
C PHE A 40 0.79 4.92 -0.64
N ASP A 41 1.46 5.14 -1.76
CA ASP A 41 1.45 6.39 -2.51
C ASP A 41 0.02 6.81 -2.86
N GLN A 42 -0.78 5.87 -3.41
CA GLN A 42 -2.16 6.13 -3.77
C GLN A 42 -3.01 6.52 -2.55
N LEU A 43 -2.94 5.77 -1.45
CA LEU A 43 -3.67 6.09 -0.22
C LEU A 43 -3.30 7.47 0.33
N MET A 44 -2.01 7.82 0.27
CA MET A 44 -1.53 9.13 0.70
C MET A 44 -1.98 10.27 -0.20
N LEU A 45 -1.98 10.09 -1.52
CA LEU A 45 -2.52 11.07 -2.47
C LEU A 45 -4.01 11.31 -2.25
N MET A 46 -4.75 10.28 -1.82
CA MET A 46 -6.15 10.39 -1.41
C MET A 46 -6.34 11.00 -0.01
N GLY A 47 -5.25 11.32 0.70
CA GLY A 47 -5.30 11.89 2.05
C GLY A 47 -5.77 10.92 3.13
N ARG A 48 -5.81 9.60 2.85
CA ARG A 48 -6.33 8.57 3.76
C ARG A 48 -5.31 8.26 4.85
N ARG A 49 -5.56 8.68 6.08
CA ARG A 49 -4.60 8.46 7.17
C ARG A 49 -4.55 6.99 7.59
N PRO A 50 -3.46 6.52 8.23
CA PRO A 50 -3.35 5.14 8.70
C PRO A 50 -4.51 4.70 9.61
N GLU A 51 -5.09 5.62 10.38
CA GLU A 51 -6.23 5.33 11.26
C GLU A 51 -7.56 5.15 10.50
N GLU A 52 -7.64 5.61 9.25
CA GLU A 52 -8.84 5.56 8.42
C GLU A 52 -8.87 4.36 7.46
N VAL A 53 -7.75 3.63 7.37
CA VAL A 53 -7.57 2.49 6.48
C VAL A 53 -7.66 1.20 7.28
N SER A 54 -8.42 0.23 6.76
CA SER A 54 -8.55 -1.07 7.41
C SER A 54 -7.51 -2.09 6.92
N ALA A 55 -7.17 -3.06 7.77
CA ALA A 55 -6.35 -4.20 7.38
C ALA A 55 -6.91 -4.95 6.17
N GLU A 56 -8.24 -5.07 6.07
CA GLU A 56 -8.90 -5.79 4.99
C GLU A 56 -8.81 -5.06 3.65
N GLU A 57 -8.95 -3.73 3.68
CA GLU A 57 -8.76 -2.85 2.52
C GLU A 57 -7.33 -3.00 1.97
N LEU A 58 -6.32 -2.88 2.84
CA LEU A 58 -4.92 -3.06 2.44
C LEU A 58 -4.64 -4.43 1.84
N VAL A 59 -5.17 -5.50 2.46
CA VAL A 59 -5.02 -6.85 1.91
C VAL A 59 -5.72 -6.98 0.55
N ALA A 60 -6.91 -6.42 0.38
CA ALA A 60 -7.61 -6.43 -0.90
C ALA A 60 -6.82 -5.69 -1.99
N MET A 61 -6.28 -4.52 -1.68
CA MET A 61 -5.41 -3.77 -2.59
C MET A 61 -4.14 -4.55 -2.94
N MET A 62 -3.51 -5.23 -1.98
CA MET A 62 -2.34 -6.08 -2.23
C MET A 62 -2.65 -7.30 -3.10
N LYS A 63 -3.82 -7.94 -2.90
CA LYS A 63 -4.28 -9.02 -3.79
C LYS A 63 -4.53 -8.50 -5.21
N ALA A 64 -5.05 -7.28 -5.37
CA ALA A 64 -5.22 -6.66 -6.68
C ALA A 64 -3.88 -6.40 -7.40
N GLN A 65 -2.79 -6.19 -6.66
CA GLN A 65 -1.40 -6.17 -7.18
C GLN A 65 -0.85 -7.57 -7.53
N LYS A 66 -1.70 -8.60 -7.59
CA LYS A 66 -1.36 -9.99 -7.91
C LYS A 66 -0.50 -10.71 -6.86
N ASN A 67 -0.48 -10.22 -5.62
CA ASN A 67 0.18 -10.93 -4.52
C ASN A 67 -0.70 -12.09 -4.03
N TYR A 68 -0.10 -13.26 -3.81
CA TYR A 68 -0.76 -14.37 -3.15
C TYR A 68 -0.74 -14.17 -1.63
N ILE A 69 -1.93 -14.00 -1.04
CA ILE A 69 -2.12 -13.91 0.40
C ILE A 69 -3.07 -15.05 0.82
N PRO A 70 -2.57 -16.10 1.49
CA PRO A 70 -3.41 -17.20 1.90
C PRO A 70 -4.37 -16.75 3.01
N GLU A 71 -5.61 -17.25 2.99
CA GLU A 71 -6.66 -16.84 3.96
C GLU A 71 -6.22 -17.01 5.42
N ARG A 72 -5.54 -18.12 5.74
CA ARG A 72 -4.98 -18.39 7.08
C ARG A 72 -3.97 -17.34 7.56
N ALA A 73 -3.35 -16.58 6.66
CA ALA A 73 -2.37 -15.56 6.99
C ALA A 73 -2.92 -14.13 6.78
N LYS A 74 -4.19 -13.97 6.37
CA LYS A 74 -4.79 -12.66 6.07
C LYS A 74 -4.60 -11.66 7.21
N ALA A 75 -4.83 -12.10 8.45
CA ALA A 75 -4.68 -11.28 9.65
C ALA A 75 -3.22 -10.81 9.87
N ALA A 76 -2.24 -11.72 9.70
CA ALA A 76 -0.83 -11.39 9.86
C ALA A 76 -0.35 -10.39 8.80
N TYR A 77 -0.79 -10.57 7.54
CA TYR A 77 -0.53 -9.59 6.48
C TYR A 77 -1.19 -8.25 6.78
N GLY A 78 -2.45 -8.24 7.21
CA GLY A 78 -3.18 -7.02 7.54
C GLY A 78 -2.49 -6.19 8.63
N ALA A 79 -2.07 -6.84 9.72
CA ALA A 79 -1.34 -6.18 10.80
C ALA A 79 0.01 -5.60 10.33
N ALA A 80 0.77 -6.37 9.55
CA ALA A 80 2.04 -5.91 9.01
C ALA A 80 1.86 -4.73 8.03
N LEU A 81 0.86 -4.80 7.15
CA LEU A 81 0.56 -3.73 6.19
C LEU A 81 0.16 -2.43 6.89
N LEU A 82 -0.65 -2.49 7.95
CA LEU A 82 -1.00 -1.32 8.75
C LEU A 82 0.22 -0.69 9.41
N HIS A 83 1.09 -1.52 10.00
CA HIS A 83 2.32 -1.05 10.62
C HIS A 83 3.24 -0.34 9.61
N GLU A 84 3.46 -0.96 8.46
CA GLU A 84 4.28 -0.40 7.39
C GLU A 84 3.66 0.87 6.80
N TYR A 85 2.32 0.92 6.66
CA TYR A 85 1.65 2.11 6.15
C TYR A 85 1.76 3.29 7.11
N ALA A 86 1.58 3.06 8.42
CA ALA A 86 1.78 4.08 9.43
C ALA A 86 3.23 4.60 9.45
N ALA A 87 4.21 3.70 9.34
CA ALA A 87 5.62 4.08 9.25
C ALA A 87 5.92 4.88 7.96
N TYR A 88 5.37 4.45 6.83
CA TYR A 88 5.48 5.15 5.55
C TYR A 88 4.87 6.57 5.64
N TRP A 89 3.68 6.69 6.23
CA TRP A 89 3.01 7.96 6.41
C TRP A 89 3.83 8.93 7.25
N ALA A 90 4.29 8.48 8.42
CA ALA A 90 5.08 9.29 9.34
C ALA A 90 6.40 9.79 8.71
N ARG A 91 7.07 8.95 7.91
CA ARG A 91 8.30 9.31 7.20
C ARG A 91 8.07 10.42 6.18
N ARG A 92 6.95 10.37 5.45
CA ARG A 92 6.66 11.33 4.37
C ARG A 92 5.95 12.59 4.84
N SER A 93 5.22 12.53 5.96
CA SER A 93 4.58 13.69 6.59
C SER A 93 5.57 14.57 7.35
N ARG A 94 6.77 14.06 7.64
CA ARG A 94 7.84 14.85 8.23
C ARG A 94 8.56 15.59 7.10
N PRO A 95 8.47 16.93 6.99
CA PRO A 95 9.26 17.65 6.02
C PRO A 95 10.73 17.37 6.32
N GLU A 96 11.46 16.88 5.33
CA GLU A 96 12.92 16.90 5.38
C GLU A 96 13.32 18.37 5.60
N LYS A 97 14.04 18.63 6.70
CA LYS A 97 14.52 19.97 7.05
C LYS A 97 15.60 20.42 6.09
#